data_AF-A0A1V1W7P9-F1
#
_entry.id   AF-A0A1V1W7P9-F1
#
_cell.length_a   1.000
_cell.length_b   1.000
_cell.length_c   1.000
_cell.angle_alpha   90.00
_cell.angle_beta   90.00
_cell.angle_gamma   90.00
#
_symmetry.space_group_name_H-M   'P 1'
#
loop_
_entity.id
_entity.type
_entity.pdbx_description
1 polymer ?
#
loop_
_entity_poly.entity_id
_entity_poly.type
_entity_poly.pdbx_seq_one_letter_code
_entity_poly.pdbx_strand_id
1 'polypeptide(L)'
;MEPREYVDARWSALVRAAVLLGASEAEAPGLVRQVLADNQRRIRRAKDPDPLVHRALAAAIPHSELTRFGAEQDLETRREMLIEFDEQPMPAPVGPTPRPQGRRWPLAATAAGVLLLVAALVATVLTMRGDDDRPGDTLRPDQVPSLFGYDVAAAQAMLSRRGLAVTLEPFRACEVQDRVVATDPPTGTTYSPGDPITVYTSVPADITCLTDYQDVAAGWQFLDFANDRGTAPPFADRVIVSYSDGPSTVVRDAEDAAQWEDTRVLSALRRATDRVALVDDDPLTYALPTLDVHDAAATTADGCGAPDVGGSGQALSVIIGAPADRTSCPVRVDLYRHRGLIDAVVLYPALS
;
A
#
# COMPACT_ATOMS: atom_id res chain seq x y z
N MET A 1 4.96 -11.37 -29.53
CA MET A 1 4.70 -10.16 -28.73
C MET A 1 5.00 -8.96 -29.61
N GLU A 2 4.02 -8.09 -29.81
CA GLU A 2 4.25 -6.84 -30.54
C GLU A 2 5.19 -5.95 -29.71
N PRO A 3 6.15 -5.21 -30.31
CA PRO A 3 7.09 -4.38 -29.53
C PRO A 3 6.41 -3.34 -28.64
N ARG A 4 5.23 -2.84 -29.04
CA ARG A 4 4.44 -1.90 -28.23
C ARG A 4 3.92 -2.57 -26.96
N GLU A 5 3.35 -3.77 -27.09
CA GLU A 5 2.87 -4.59 -25.98
C GLU A 5 3.98 -4.89 -24.96
N TYR A 6 5.19 -5.19 -25.45
CA TYR A 6 6.37 -5.36 -24.59
C TYR A 6 6.71 -4.09 -23.82
N VAL A 7 6.76 -2.94 -24.51
CA VAL A 7 7.11 -1.65 -23.88
C VAL A 7 6.07 -1.25 -22.85
N ASP A 8 4.78 -1.34 -23.17
CA ASP A 8 3.71 -0.96 -22.25
C ASP A 8 3.73 -1.83 -20.98
N ALA A 9 3.98 -3.14 -21.13
CA ALA A 9 4.06 -4.07 -20.00
C ALA A 9 5.31 -3.89 -19.13
N ARG A 10 6.43 -3.40 -19.69
CA ARG A 10 7.75 -3.38 -19.00
C ARG A 10 8.29 -1.98 -18.74
N TRP A 11 7.60 -0.93 -19.16
CA TRP A 11 8.08 0.46 -19.10
C TRP A 11 8.62 0.85 -17.71
N SER A 12 7.80 0.71 -16.67
CA SER A 12 8.18 1.10 -15.29
C SER A 12 9.37 0.30 -14.76
N ALA A 13 9.45 -1.00 -15.09
CA ALA A 13 10.55 -1.86 -14.69
C ALA A 13 11.87 -1.46 -15.38
N LEU A 14 11.83 -1.12 -16.67
CA LEU A 14 12.99 -0.69 -17.43
C LEU A 14 13.52 0.68 -16.97
N VAL A 15 12.62 1.62 -16.65
CA VAL A 15 13.01 2.92 -16.08
C VAL A 15 13.68 2.73 -14.72
N ARG A 16 13.09 1.92 -13.83
CA ARG A 16 13.72 1.58 -12.54
C ARG A 16 15.08 0.91 -12.74
N ALA A 17 15.21 -0.01 -13.69
CA ALA A 17 16.48 -0.67 -14.00
C ALA A 17 17.55 0.32 -14.48
N ALA A 18 17.18 1.32 -15.29
CA ALA A 18 18.10 2.37 -15.71
C ALA A 18 18.59 3.22 -14.53
N VAL A 19 17.70 3.57 -13.59
CA VAL A 19 18.07 4.30 -12.36
C VAL A 19 19.04 3.47 -11.50
N LEU A 20 18.75 2.18 -11.30
CA LEU A 20 19.65 1.27 -10.58
C LEU A 20 21.02 1.09 -11.25
N LEU A 21 21.10 1.26 -12.57
CA LEU A 21 22.35 1.23 -13.32
C LEU A 21 23.12 2.56 -13.29
N GLY A 22 22.60 3.59 -12.61
CA GLY A 22 23.26 4.87 -12.38
C GLY A 22 22.72 6.05 -13.20
N ALA A 23 21.63 5.89 -13.96
CA ALA A 23 20.97 7.03 -14.60
C ALA A 23 20.21 7.87 -13.57
N SER A 24 20.16 9.20 -13.75
CA SER A 24 19.26 10.03 -12.95
C SER A 24 17.78 9.74 -13.30
N GLU A 25 16.87 9.96 -12.36
CA GLU A 25 15.43 9.74 -12.59
C GLU A 25 14.88 10.56 -13.76
N ALA A 26 15.40 11.77 -13.95
CA ALA A 26 15.03 12.66 -15.05
C ALA A 26 15.50 12.13 -16.42
N GLU A 27 16.66 11.46 -16.48
CA GLU A 27 17.26 10.96 -17.72
C GLU A 27 16.80 9.55 -18.08
N ALA A 28 16.45 8.72 -17.08
CA ALA A 28 16.12 7.31 -17.25
C ALA A 28 15.02 7.05 -18.30
N PRO A 29 13.89 7.78 -18.34
CA PRO A 29 12.88 7.62 -19.39
C PRO A 29 13.44 7.88 -20.80
N GLY A 30 14.31 8.88 -20.97
CA GLY A 30 14.93 9.20 -22.25
C GLY A 30 15.85 8.08 -22.73
N LEU A 31 16.71 7.58 -21.84
CA LEU A 31 17.63 6.48 -22.09
C LEU A 31 16.90 5.18 -22.47
N VAL A 32 15.83 4.84 -21.75
CA VAL A 32 15.02 3.65 -22.05
C VAL A 32 14.40 3.76 -23.45
N ARG A 33 13.83 4.91 -23.84
CA ARG A 33 13.29 5.10 -25.20
C ARG A 33 14.37 4.93 -26.26
N GLN A 34 15.55 5.51 -26.03
CA GLN A 34 16.67 5.41 -26.95
C GLN A 34 17.11 3.95 -27.13
N VAL A 35 17.32 3.21 -26.03
CA VAL A 35 17.72 1.81 -26.07
C VAL A 35 16.68 0.94 -26.78
N LEU A 36 15.39 1.15 -26.51
CA LEU A 36 14.29 0.43 -27.17
C LEU A 36 14.23 0.74 -28.67
N ALA A 37 14.44 2.00 -29.06
CA ALA A 37 14.47 2.41 -30.47
C ALA A 37 15.65 1.77 -31.21
N ASP A 38 16.85 1.83 -30.62
CA ASP A 38 18.09 1.29 -31.21
C ASP A 38 18.06 -0.24 -31.34
N ASN A 39 17.34 -0.92 -30.44
CA ASN A 39 17.25 -2.38 -30.41
C ASN A 39 15.95 -2.97 -30.97
N GLN A 40 15.06 -2.15 -31.55
CA GLN A 40 13.72 -2.55 -31.97
C GLN A 40 13.69 -3.79 -32.87
N ARG A 41 14.63 -3.89 -33.83
CA ARG A 41 14.72 -5.05 -34.74
C ARG A 41 15.13 -6.34 -34.02
N ARG A 42 15.97 -6.24 -32.99
CA ARG A 42 16.45 -7.39 -32.21
C ARG A 42 15.38 -7.86 -31.24
N ILE A 43 14.68 -6.94 -30.58
CA ILE A 43 13.53 -7.22 -29.71
C ILE A 43 12.46 -8.01 -30.46
N ARG A 44 12.09 -7.59 -31.68
CA ARG A 44 11.10 -8.31 -32.51
C ARG A 44 11.46 -9.77 -32.82
N ARG A 45 12.76 -10.10 -32.86
CA ARG A 45 13.26 -11.44 -33.21
C ARG A 45 13.58 -12.29 -31.99
N ALA A 46 13.69 -11.67 -30.82
CA ALA A 46 14.04 -12.37 -29.59
C ALA A 46 12.82 -13.15 -29.09
N LYS A 47 13.05 -14.41 -28.68
CA LYS A 47 12.05 -15.19 -27.95
C LYS A 47 11.78 -14.58 -26.56
N ASP A 48 12.84 -14.03 -25.96
CA ASP A 48 12.80 -13.26 -24.71
C ASP A 48 13.65 -11.99 -24.88
N PRO A 49 13.03 -10.80 -24.92
CA PRO A 49 13.72 -9.53 -25.11
C PRO A 49 14.38 -8.98 -23.83
N ASP A 50 14.03 -9.44 -22.63
CA ASP A 50 14.49 -8.82 -21.37
C ASP A 50 16.03 -8.82 -21.22
N PRO A 51 16.75 -9.95 -21.39
CA PRO A 51 18.21 -9.96 -21.25
C PRO A 51 18.91 -9.05 -22.26
N LEU A 52 18.31 -8.88 -23.44
CA LEU A 52 18.85 -8.02 -24.49
C LEU A 52 18.72 -6.55 -24.14
N VAL A 53 17.55 -6.13 -23.62
CA VAL A 53 17.27 -4.75 -23.24
C VAL A 53 18.09 -4.35 -22.01
N HIS A 54 18.16 -5.20 -20.98
CA HIS A 54 18.97 -4.92 -19.79
C HIS A 54 20.46 -4.76 -20.11
N ARG A 55 21.02 -5.61 -20.98
CA ARG A 55 22.42 -5.48 -21.43
C ARG A 55 22.64 -4.18 -22.22
N ALA A 56 21.69 -3.80 -23.06
CA ALA A 56 21.77 -2.57 -23.83
C ALA A 56 21.65 -1.32 -22.93
N LEU A 57 20.80 -1.35 -21.90
CA LEU A 57 20.72 -0.29 -20.87
C LEU A 57 22.05 -0.15 -20.12
N ALA A 58 22.63 -1.25 -19.66
CA ALA A 58 23.91 -1.23 -18.94
C ALA A 58 25.05 -0.66 -19.79
N ALA A 59 25.05 -0.92 -21.10
CA ALA A 59 26.03 -0.39 -22.04
C ALA A 59 25.81 1.11 -22.38
N ALA A 60 24.56 1.60 -22.27
CA ALA A 60 24.21 2.98 -22.61
C ALA A 60 24.48 3.98 -21.48
N ILE A 61 24.62 3.51 -20.24
CA ILE A 61 24.84 4.35 -19.06
C ILE A 61 26.35 4.41 -18.75
N PRO A 62 27.02 5.56 -18.97
CA PRO A 62 28.42 5.73 -18.63
C PRO A 62 28.63 5.55 -17.12
N HIS A 63 29.70 4.87 -16.72
CA HIS A 63 30.03 4.58 -15.32
C HIS A 63 29.11 3.61 -14.57
N SER A 64 28.31 2.79 -15.27
CA SER A 64 27.71 1.63 -14.61
C SER A 64 28.85 0.72 -14.09
N GLU A 65 29.09 0.70 -12.77
CA GLU A 65 30.23 0.00 -12.17
C GLU A 65 30.25 -1.51 -12.49
N LEU A 66 29.11 -2.03 -12.96
CA LEU A 66 28.93 -3.38 -13.53
C LEU A 66 29.79 -3.68 -14.77
N THR A 67 30.30 -2.67 -15.49
CA THR A 67 31.28 -2.92 -16.58
C THR A 67 32.73 -3.00 -16.09
N ARG A 68 33.03 -2.56 -14.85
CA ARG A 68 34.41 -2.56 -14.33
C ARG A 68 34.72 -3.77 -13.45
N PHE A 69 33.72 -4.41 -12.86
CA PHE A 69 33.85 -5.67 -12.13
C PHE A 69 32.85 -6.73 -12.63
N GLY A 70 33.32 -7.57 -13.55
CA GLY A 70 32.91 -8.98 -13.70
C GLY A 70 31.42 -9.35 -13.58
N ALA A 71 30.56 -8.85 -14.47
CA ALA A 71 29.16 -9.31 -14.58
C ALA A 71 29.00 -10.79 -15.01
N GLU A 72 30.08 -11.52 -15.31
CA GLU A 72 30.01 -12.92 -15.72
C GLU A 72 30.17 -13.91 -14.56
N GLN A 73 30.85 -13.55 -13.45
CA GLN A 73 30.99 -14.45 -12.31
C GLN A 73 29.79 -14.42 -11.36
N ASP A 74 29.17 -13.25 -11.17
CA ASP A 74 28.09 -13.11 -10.18
C ASP A 74 26.76 -13.72 -10.65
N LEU A 75 26.49 -13.77 -11.96
CA LEU A 75 25.27 -14.41 -12.48
C LEU A 75 25.33 -15.94 -12.42
N GLU A 76 26.50 -16.55 -12.59
CA GLU A 76 26.67 -18.01 -12.44
C GLU A 76 26.58 -18.40 -10.96
N THR A 77 27.21 -17.64 -10.06
CA THR A 77 27.11 -17.84 -8.61
C THR A 77 25.68 -17.62 -8.09
N ARG A 78 24.96 -16.63 -8.62
CA ARG A 78 23.55 -16.39 -8.28
C ARG A 78 22.60 -17.44 -8.89
N ARG A 79 22.98 -18.03 -10.03
CA ARG A 79 22.25 -19.16 -10.63
C ARG A 79 22.47 -20.46 -9.86
N GLU A 80 23.69 -20.72 -9.36
CA GLU A 80 23.97 -21.85 -8.47
C GLU A 80 23.18 -21.71 -7.14
N MET A 81 23.12 -20.52 -6.55
CA MET A 81 22.31 -20.28 -5.34
C MET A 81 20.79 -20.43 -5.55
N LEU A 82 20.30 -20.25 -6.77
CA LEU A 82 18.87 -20.43 -7.08
C LEU A 82 18.51 -21.88 -7.45
N ILE A 83 19.48 -22.74 -7.78
CA ILE A 83 19.25 -24.15 -8.09
C ILE A 83 19.12 -25.00 -6.81
N GLU A 84 19.67 -24.55 -5.68
CA GLU A 84 19.60 -25.30 -4.41
C GLU A 84 18.24 -25.22 -3.69
N PHE A 85 17.31 -24.39 -4.17
CA PHE A 85 15.99 -24.19 -3.54
C PHE A 85 14.84 -25.02 -4.12
N ASP A 86 15.09 -25.93 -5.08
CA ASP A 86 14.03 -26.67 -5.80
C ASP A 86 14.03 -28.20 -5.58
N GLU A 87 14.67 -28.70 -4.51
CA GLU A 87 14.59 -30.11 -4.10
C GLU A 87 13.63 -30.36 -2.93
N GLN A 88 12.45 -29.74 -2.93
CA GLN A 88 11.32 -30.29 -2.17
C GLN A 88 10.62 -31.37 -3.00
N PRO A 89 10.59 -32.63 -2.54
CA PRO A 89 9.96 -33.72 -3.28
C PRO A 89 8.46 -33.43 -3.41
N MET A 90 8.01 -33.15 -4.63
CA MET A 90 6.59 -33.05 -4.93
C MET A 90 5.86 -34.33 -4.49
N PRO A 91 4.73 -34.22 -3.77
CA PRO A 91 3.92 -35.38 -3.45
C PRO A 91 3.40 -36.01 -4.73
N ALA A 92 3.44 -37.35 -4.77
CA ALA A 92 3.04 -38.16 -5.91
C ALA A 92 1.60 -37.81 -6.39
N PRO A 93 1.33 -37.94 -7.70
CA PRO A 93 0.01 -37.69 -8.26
C PRO A 93 -1.04 -38.62 -7.62
N VAL A 94 -2.03 -38.00 -6.97
CA VAL A 94 -3.23 -38.68 -6.47
C VAL A 94 -3.98 -39.28 -7.67
N GLY A 95 -4.16 -40.59 -7.64
CA GLY A 95 -4.79 -41.35 -8.72
C GLY A 95 -6.26 -40.95 -8.97
N PRO A 96 -6.79 -41.28 -10.16
CA PRO A 96 -8.16 -40.95 -10.54
C PRO A 96 -9.18 -41.68 -9.64
N THR A 97 -10.05 -40.91 -9.01
CA THR A 97 -11.21 -41.44 -8.28
C THR A 97 -12.19 -42.12 -9.25
N PRO A 98 -12.71 -43.32 -8.93
CA PRO A 98 -13.70 -44.01 -9.77
C PRO A 98 -15.03 -43.24 -9.82
N ARG A 99 -15.49 -42.97 -11.04
CA ARG A 99 -16.82 -42.40 -11.32
C ARG A 99 -17.91 -43.43 -10.95
N PRO A 100 -18.91 -43.10 -10.12
CA PRO A 100 -20.06 -43.98 -9.95
C PRO A 100 -20.92 -44.01 -11.23
N GLN A 101 -21.16 -45.24 -11.67
CA GLN A 101 -21.85 -45.64 -12.87
C GLN A 101 -23.37 -45.42 -12.71
N GLY A 102 -23.99 -44.83 -13.74
CA GLY A 102 -25.38 -44.39 -13.73
C GLY A 102 -26.38 -45.54 -13.57
N ARG A 103 -27.37 -45.32 -12.68
CA ARG A 103 -28.55 -46.16 -12.56
C ARG A 103 -29.76 -45.37 -13.07
N ARG A 104 -30.17 -45.68 -14.30
CA ARG A 104 -31.40 -45.19 -14.92
C ARG A 104 -32.60 -45.80 -14.20
N TRP A 105 -33.46 -44.97 -13.63
CA TRP A 105 -34.82 -45.31 -13.30
C TRP A 105 -35.75 -44.41 -14.12
N PRO A 106 -36.62 -44.97 -14.97
CA PRO A 106 -37.76 -44.23 -15.49
C PRO A 106 -38.82 -44.25 -14.39
N LEU A 107 -39.50 -43.13 -14.16
CA LEU A 107 -40.91 -43.08 -13.77
C LEU A 107 -41.32 -41.60 -13.83
N ALA A 108 -41.78 -41.23 -15.03
CA ALA A 108 -42.58 -40.04 -15.22
C ALA A 108 -43.92 -40.22 -14.52
N ALA A 109 -44.32 -39.17 -13.78
CA ALA A 109 -45.70 -38.66 -13.62
C ALA A 109 -45.97 -38.07 -12.23
N THR A 110 -45.06 -37.28 -11.67
CA THR A 110 -45.35 -36.24 -10.64
C THR A 110 -44.29 -35.11 -10.66
N ALA A 111 -43.58 -34.90 -11.77
CA ALA A 111 -42.40 -34.02 -11.80
C ALA A 111 -42.71 -32.52 -11.96
N ALA A 112 -43.87 -32.14 -12.52
CA ALA A 112 -44.13 -30.74 -12.84
C ALA A 112 -44.41 -29.87 -11.59
N GLY A 113 -45.09 -30.40 -10.58
CA GLY A 113 -45.41 -29.65 -9.35
C GLY A 113 -44.20 -29.44 -8.45
N VAL A 114 -43.34 -30.46 -8.31
CA VAL A 114 -42.12 -30.37 -7.50
C VAL A 114 -41.07 -29.48 -8.18
N LEU A 115 -40.93 -29.54 -9.51
CA LEU A 115 -40.03 -28.63 -10.23
C LEU A 115 -40.46 -27.17 -10.11
N LEU A 116 -41.77 -26.87 -10.14
CA LEU A 116 -42.26 -25.50 -9.91
C LEU A 116 -42.04 -25.04 -8.47
N LEU A 117 -42.24 -25.91 -7.48
CA LEU A 117 -41.94 -25.58 -6.07
C LEU A 117 -40.45 -25.40 -5.83
N VAL A 118 -39.60 -26.25 -6.39
CA VAL A 118 -38.14 -26.11 -6.30
C VAL A 118 -37.67 -24.88 -7.07
N ALA A 119 -38.21 -24.59 -8.25
CA ALA A 119 -37.87 -23.39 -9.01
C ALA A 119 -38.36 -22.12 -8.30
N ALA A 120 -39.54 -22.13 -7.69
CA ALA A 120 -40.03 -21.02 -6.89
C ALA A 120 -39.20 -20.84 -5.62
N LEU A 121 -38.77 -21.92 -4.96
CA LEU A 121 -37.95 -21.87 -3.75
C LEU A 121 -36.51 -21.46 -4.07
N VAL A 122 -35.94 -21.92 -5.18
CA VAL A 122 -34.65 -21.44 -5.72
C VAL A 122 -34.76 -19.99 -6.14
N ALA A 123 -35.82 -19.57 -6.85
CA ALA A 123 -36.04 -18.16 -7.19
C ALA A 123 -36.20 -17.30 -5.94
N THR A 124 -36.91 -17.78 -4.91
CA THR A 124 -37.06 -17.08 -3.62
C THR A 124 -35.73 -17.01 -2.86
N VAL A 125 -34.91 -18.06 -2.87
CA VAL A 125 -33.58 -18.06 -2.26
C VAL A 125 -32.61 -17.16 -3.04
N LEU A 126 -32.72 -17.11 -4.36
CA LEU A 126 -31.90 -16.24 -5.21
C LEU A 126 -32.34 -14.76 -5.13
N THR A 127 -33.61 -14.45 -4.84
CA THR A 127 -34.05 -13.08 -4.56
C THR A 127 -33.86 -12.65 -3.11
N MET A 128 -33.74 -13.60 -2.18
CA MET A 128 -33.43 -13.33 -0.76
C MET A 128 -31.92 -13.27 -0.46
N ARG A 129 -31.05 -13.75 -1.35
CA ARG A 129 -29.65 -13.33 -1.38
C ARG A 129 -29.61 -11.90 -1.92
N GLY A 130 -29.95 -10.96 -1.04
CA GLY A 130 -29.96 -9.54 -1.34
C GLY A 130 -28.59 -9.06 -1.79
N ASP A 131 -28.59 -7.93 -2.50
CA ASP A 131 -27.40 -7.18 -2.93
C ASP A 131 -26.41 -6.80 -1.78
N ASP A 132 -26.70 -7.17 -0.52
CA ASP A 132 -25.91 -6.89 0.67
C ASP A 132 -24.60 -7.71 0.77
N ASP A 133 -24.41 -8.74 -0.05
CA ASP A 133 -23.15 -9.52 -0.09
C ASP A 133 -22.09 -8.91 -1.04
N ARG A 134 -22.38 -7.77 -1.69
CA ARG A 134 -21.32 -7.06 -2.43
C ARG A 134 -20.29 -6.54 -1.43
N PRO A 135 -18.99 -6.83 -1.61
CA PRO A 135 -17.96 -6.26 -0.78
C PRO A 135 -18.08 -4.73 -0.84
N GLY A 136 -18.23 -4.08 0.31
CA GLY A 136 -18.21 -2.63 0.41
C GLY A 136 -16.84 -2.11 0.80
N ASP A 137 -16.73 -0.79 0.98
CA ASP A 137 -15.54 -0.08 1.48
C ASP A 137 -15.29 -0.29 2.99
N THR A 138 -15.72 -1.44 3.52
CA THR A 138 -15.56 -1.84 4.91
C THR A 138 -15.11 -3.28 4.98
N LEU A 139 -14.08 -3.54 5.77
CA LEU A 139 -13.57 -4.90 5.99
C LEU A 139 -14.49 -5.67 6.93
N ARG A 140 -14.78 -6.92 6.58
CA ARG A 140 -15.49 -7.85 7.45
C ARG A 140 -14.60 -8.31 8.62
N PRO A 141 -15.19 -8.76 9.74
CA PRO A 141 -14.42 -9.23 10.89
C PRO A 141 -13.50 -10.42 10.60
N ASP A 142 -13.84 -11.25 9.62
CA ASP A 142 -13.08 -12.43 9.16
C ASP A 142 -12.06 -12.10 8.06
N GLN A 143 -11.84 -10.82 7.75
CA GLN A 143 -10.82 -10.37 6.80
C GLN A 143 -9.60 -9.79 7.51
N VAL A 144 -8.41 -10.00 6.91
CA VAL A 144 -7.16 -9.40 7.36
C VAL A 144 -7.37 -7.89 7.46
N PRO A 145 -7.22 -7.27 8.64
CA PRO A 145 -7.48 -5.85 8.81
C PRO A 145 -6.46 -4.99 8.06
N SER A 146 -6.78 -3.71 7.87
CA SER A 146 -5.77 -2.71 7.51
C SER A 146 -4.80 -2.55 8.70
N LEU A 147 -3.51 -2.61 8.41
CA LEU A 147 -2.44 -2.31 9.36
C LEU A 147 -1.77 -0.97 9.05
N PHE A 148 -2.41 -0.13 8.23
CA PHE A 148 -1.90 1.20 7.92
C PHE A 148 -1.69 2.01 9.21
N GLY A 149 -0.49 2.53 9.37
CA GLY A 149 -0.09 3.33 10.54
C GLY A 149 0.09 2.55 11.84
N TYR A 150 0.24 1.23 11.77
CA TYR A 150 0.65 0.42 12.92
C TYR A 150 2.17 0.27 12.94
N ASP A 151 2.74 0.29 14.15
CA ASP A 151 4.06 -0.26 14.40
C ASP A 151 3.98 -1.79 14.61
N VAL A 152 5.14 -2.44 14.71
CA VAL A 152 5.24 -3.90 14.92
C VAL A 152 4.46 -4.36 16.15
N ALA A 153 4.61 -3.67 17.29
CA ALA A 153 4.03 -4.11 18.55
C ALA A 153 2.50 -4.04 18.54
N ALA A 154 1.95 -2.92 18.06
CA ALA A 154 0.52 -2.70 17.93
C ALA A 154 -0.10 -3.65 16.89
N ALA A 155 0.56 -3.86 15.75
CA ALA A 155 0.11 -4.78 14.72
C ALA A 155 0.07 -6.22 15.23
N GLN A 156 1.15 -6.70 15.84
CA GLN A 156 1.22 -8.05 16.40
C GLN A 156 0.16 -8.26 17.48
N ALA A 157 -0.05 -7.28 18.37
CA ALA A 157 -1.09 -7.35 19.39
C ALA A 157 -2.49 -7.42 18.78
N MET A 158 -2.79 -6.63 17.74
CA MET A 158 -4.07 -6.67 17.03
C MET A 158 -4.31 -8.03 16.37
N LEU A 159 -3.36 -8.50 15.57
CA LEU A 159 -3.49 -9.75 14.81
C LEU A 159 -3.56 -10.97 15.74
N SER A 160 -2.78 -10.97 16.82
CA SER A 160 -2.82 -12.04 17.83
C SER A 160 -4.17 -12.10 18.55
N ARG A 161 -4.77 -10.94 18.89
CA ARG A 161 -6.14 -10.88 19.45
C ARG A 161 -7.19 -11.44 18.48
N ARG A 162 -6.92 -11.36 17.17
CA ARG A 162 -7.75 -11.94 16.11
C ARG A 162 -7.46 -13.42 15.87
N GLY A 163 -6.51 -14.01 16.59
CA GLY A 163 -6.17 -15.43 16.52
C GLY A 163 -5.23 -15.79 15.39
N LEU A 164 -4.61 -14.84 14.70
CA LEU A 164 -3.66 -15.11 13.61
C LEU A 164 -2.27 -15.49 14.14
N ALA A 165 -1.55 -16.36 13.41
CA ALA A 165 -0.18 -16.73 13.71
C ALA A 165 0.81 -15.79 12.98
N VAL A 166 1.30 -14.78 13.72
CA VAL A 166 2.09 -13.69 13.14
C VAL A 166 3.57 -14.06 12.97
N THR A 167 4.10 -13.85 11.77
CA THR A 167 5.54 -13.84 11.46
C THR A 167 5.95 -12.44 11.04
N LEU A 168 7.10 -11.95 11.50
CA LEU A 168 7.63 -10.63 11.13
C LEU A 168 8.76 -10.79 10.13
N GLU A 169 8.72 -10.03 9.05
CA GLU A 169 9.77 -10.03 8.03
C GLU A 169 10.25 -8.60 7.72
N PRO A 170 11.55 -8.29 7.90
CA PRO A 170 12.05 -6.96 7.60
C PRO A 170 12.03 -6.68 6.09
N PHE A 171 11.52 -5.51 5.71
CA PHE A 171 11.41 -5.05 4.34
C PHE A 171 12.04 -3.67 4.17
N ARG A 172 12.92 -3.52 3.19
CA ARG A 172 13.60 -2.24 2.92
C ARG A 172 12.61 -1.24 2.31
N ALA A 173 12.27 -0.20 3.07
CA ALA A 173 11.36 0.88 2.64
C ALA A 173 11.90 2.25 3.08
N CYS A 174 11.48 3.32 2.40
CA CYS A 174 11.68 4.70 2.87
C CYS A 174 10.60 5.08 3.89
N GLU A 175 10.47 4.26 4.93
CA GLU A 175 9.56 4.47 6.04
C GLU A 175 10.34 4.52 7.35
N VAL A 176 9.71 5.07 8.39
CA VAL A 176 10.27 5.02 9.76
C VAL A 176 10.45 3.57 10.16
N GLN A 177 11.55 3.25 10.83
CA GLN A 177 11.85 1.90 11.31
C GLN A 177 10.66 1.28 12.08
N ASP A 178 10.44 -0.02 11.89
CA ASP A 178 9.45 -0.83 12.62
C ASP A 178 7.97 -0.45 12.32
N ARG A 179 7.71 0.18 11.17
CA ARG A 179 6.36 0.39 10.62
C ARG A 179 5.92 -0.80 9.80
N VAL A 180 4.64 -1.15 9.90
CA VAL A 180 4.07 -2.14 8.99
C VAL A 180 3.89 -1.53 7.61
N VAL A 181 4.48 -2.16 6.60
CA VAL A 181 4.40 -1.69 5.20
C VAL A 181 3.49 -2.57 4.35
N ALA A 182 3.34 -3.85 4.70
CA ALA A 182 2.49 -4.80 3.99
C ALA A 182 2.21 -6.05 4.85
N THR A 183 1.26 -6.87 4.37
CA THR A 183 1.02 -8.22 4.90
C THR A 183 0.88 -9.24 3.78
N ASP A 184 1.13 -10.50 4.11
CA ASP A 184 0.79 -11.67 3.30
C ASP A 184 0.10 -12.72 4.19
N PRO A 185 -1.19 -13.04 3.99
CA PRO A 185 -2.06 -12.51 2.93
C PRO A 185 -2.33 -10.99 3.03
N PRO A 186 -2.68 -10.31 1.91
CA PRO A 186 -2.95 -8.88 1.91
C PRO A 186 -4.24 -8.53 2.68
N THR A 187 -4.36 -7.27 3.09
CA THR A 187 -5.58 -6.72 3.71
C THR A 187 -6.82 -7.05 2.88
N GLY A 188 -7.90 -7.46 3.56
CA GLY A 188 -9.14 -7.88 2.93
C GLY A 188 -9.23 -9.38 2.61
N THR A 189 -8.12 -10.11 2.66
CA THR A 189 -8.16 -11.58 2.52
C THR A 189 -8.90 -12.21 3.69
N THR A 190 -9.82 -13.14 3.43
CA THR A 190 -10.49 -13.90 4.49
C THR A 190 -9.51 -14.82 5.21
N TYR A 191 -9.62 -14.94 6.53
CA TYR A 191 -8.79 -15.81 7.35
C TYR A 191 -9.63 -16.58 8.39
N SER A 192 -9.04 -17.65 8.93
CA SER A 192 -9.50 -18.41 10.09
C SER A 192 -8.52 -18.27 11.26
N PRO A 193 -8.97 -18.41 12.52
CA PRO A 193 -8.07 -18.44 13.66
C PRO A 193 -7.01 -19.55 13.50
N GLY A 194 -5.75 -19.19 13.73
CA GLY A 194 -4.57 -20.04 13.54
C GLY A 194 -3.88 -19.88 12.19
N ASP A 195 -4.52 -19.21 11.22
CA ASP A 195 -3.91 -19.00 9.90
C ASP A 195 -2.62 -18.16 10.03
N PRO A 196 -1.56 -18.51 9.27
CA PRO A 196 -0.33 -17.75 9.26
C PRO A 196 -0.54 -16.39 8.57
N ILE A 197 0.12 -15.37 9.09
CA ILE A 197 0.25 -14.06 8.44
C ILE A 197 1.67 -13.55 8.59
N THR A 198 2.29 -13.20 7.46
CA THR A 198 3.56 -12.50 7.44
C THR A 198 3.29 -10.99 7.44
N VAL A 199 3.91 -10.27 8.35
CA VAL A 199 3.86 -8.82 8.46
C VAL A 199 5.22 -8.27 8.03
N TYR A 200 5.23 -7.50 6.96
CA TYR A 200 6.43 -6.85 6.46
C TYR A 200 6.67 -5.55 7.22
N THR A 201 7.86 -5.41 7.80
CA THR A 201 8.21 -4.30 8.70
C THR A 201 9.32 -3.47 8.10
N SER A 202 9.17 -2.15 8.06
CA SER A 202 10.17 -1.26 7.47
C SER A 202 11.52 -1.34 8.20
N VAL A 203 12.56 -1.50 7.39
CA VAL A 203 13.92 -1.14 7.73
C VAL A 203 14.39 -0.09 6.72
N PRO A 204 15.17 0.93 7.12
CA PRO A 204 15.62 1.97 6.19
C PRO A 204 16.31 1.38 4.96
N ALA A 205 15.80 1.70 3.76
CA ALA A 205 16.31 1.10 2.52
C ALA A 205 17.72 1.59 2.16
N ASP A 206 17.95 2.91 2.27
CA ASP A 206 19.17 3.62 1.86
C ASP A 206 19.30 5.00 2.56
N ILE A 207 20.48 5.62 2.49
CA ILE A 207 20.79 6.97 3.01
C ILE A 207 19.91 8.06 2.38
N THR A 208 19.46 7.87 1.14
CA THR A 208 18.53 8.82 0.48
C THR A 208 17.20 8.94 1.23
N CYS A 209 16.69 7.83 1.79
CA CYS A 209 15.50 7.83 2.65
C CYS A 209 15.72 8.59 3.98
N LEU A 210 16.97 8.90 4.36
CA LEU A 210 17.27 9.56 5.63
C LEU A 210 17.11 11.08 5.58
N THR A 211 17.00 11.67 4.39
CA THR A 211 16.93 13.14 4.20
C THR A 211 15.74 13.74 4.96
N ASP A 212 14.57 13.13 4.83
CA ASP A 212 13.32 13.60 5.44
C ASP A 212 12.87 12.70 6.62
N TYR A 213 13.72 11.79 7.09
CA TYR A 213 13.34 10.76 8.05
C TYR A 213 12.80 11.33 9.36
N GLN A 214 13.36 12.44 9.85
CA GLN A 214 12.90 13.10 11.08
C GLN A 214 11.51 13.70 10.93
N ASP A 215 11.21 14.21 9.74
CA ASP A 215 9.91 14.80 9.41
C ASP A 215 8.85 13.71 9.25
N VAL A 216 9.17 12.64 8.52
CA VAL A 216 8.31 11.44 8.43
C VAL A 216 8.08 10.82 9.82
N ALA A 217 9.11 10.76 10.69
CA ALA A 217 8.98 10.30 12.07
C ALA A 217 8.05 11.18 12.91
N ALA A 218 8.14 12.50 12.78
CA ALA A 218 7.24 13.42 13.46
C ALA A 218 5.79 13.28 12.97
N GLY A 219 5.59 13.11 11.65
CA GLY A 219 4.27 12.85 11.07
C GLY A 219 3.64 11.57 11.61
N TRP A 220 4.41 10.47 11.64
CA TRP A 220 3.96 9.21 12.24
C TRP A 220 3.68 9.32 13.75
N GLN A 221 4.53 10.01 14.52
CA GLN A 221 4.31 10.21 15.95
C GLN A 221 3.00 10.96 16.22
N PHE A 222 2.72 12.02 15.46
CA PHE A 222 1.45 12.75 15.57
C PHE A 222 0.25 11.86 15.19
N LEU A 223 0.41 11.00 14.18
CA LEU A 223 -0.63 10.07 13.77
C LEU A 223 -0.89 8.96 14.80
N ASP A 224 0.16 8.45 15.46
CA ASP A 224 0.02 7.48 16.55
C ASP A 224 -0.65 8.09 17.77
N PHE A 225 -0.29 9.32 18.14
CA PHE A 225 -0.99 10.08 19.17
C PHE A 225 -2.47 10.28 18.81
N ALA A 226 -2.74 10.69 17.57
CA ALA A 226 -4.10 10.83 17.07
C ALA A 226 -4.87 9.52 17.17
N ASN A 227 -4.23 8.37 17.00
CA ASN A 227 -4.86 7.06 17.05
C ASN A 227 -4.84 6.37 18.43
N ASP A 228 -4.40 7.03 19.49
CA ASP A 228 -4.24 6.42 20.83
C ASP A 228 -3.31 5.20 20.81
N ARG A 229 -2.27 5.24 19.96
CA ARG A 229 -1.27 4.16 19.80
C ARG A 229 0.13 4.55 20.27
N GLY A 230 0.37 5.83 20.54
CA GLY A 230 1.69 6.33 20.88
C GLY A 230 1.65 7.52 21.82
N THR A 231 2.84 7.93 22.28
CA THR A 231 3.00 9.13 23.11
C THR A 231 2.74 10.39 22.30
N ALA A 232 2.21 11.42 22.97
CA ALA A 232 2.11 12.75 22.40
C ALA A 232 3.47 13.23 21.82
N PRO A 233 3.48 13.88 20.64
CA PRO A 233 4.66 14.60 20.19
C PRO A 233 4.92 15.82 21.10
N PRO A 234 6.13 16.40 21.02
CA PRO A 234 6.45 17.57 21.83
C PRO A 234 5.59 18.78 21.42
N PHE A 235 4.64 19.15 22.27
CA PHE A 235 3.80 20.32 22.10
C PHE A 235 4.34 21.52 22.89
N ALA A 236 4.01 22.73 22.45
CA ALA A 236 4.13 23.92 23.29
C ALA A 236 3.03 23.95 24.36
N ASP A 237 3.20 24.75 25.42
CA ASP A 237 2.20 24.93 26.50
C ASP A 237 0.79 25.29 25.99
N ARG A 238 0.74 25.90 24.80
CA ARG A 238 -0.49 26.29 24.11
C ARG A 238 -0.36 25.98 22.63
N VAL A 239 -1.32 25.23 22.10
CA VAL A 239 -1.39 24.91 20.67
C VAL A 239 -2.60 25.61 20.07
N ILE A 240 -2.38 26.42 19.03
CA ILE A 240 -3.45 27.06 18.27
C ILE A 240 -3.91 26.07 17.21
N VAL A 241 -5.16 25.65 17.27
CA VAL A 241 -5.76 24.75 16.29
C VAL A 241 -6.71 25.54 15.39
N SER A 242 -6.44 25.56 14.10
CA SER A 242 -7.27 26.25 13.10
C SER A 242 -7.88 25.27 12.11
N TYR A 243 -9.04 25.62 11.57
CA TYR A 243 -9.64 24.95 10.44
C TYR A 243 -9.47 25.83 9.21
N SER A 244 -9.39 25.23 8.01
CA SER A 244 -9.24 25.97 6.75
C SER A 244 -10.30 27.06 6.54
N ASP A 245 -11.51 26.87 7.09
CA ASP A 245 -12.68 27.75 6.91
C ASP A 245 -13.32 28.20 8.24
N GLY A 246 -12.68 27.93 9.39
CA GLY A 246 -13.29 28.07 10.71
C GLY A 246 -12.49 28.93 11.70
N PRO A 247 -13.09 29.25 12.87
CA PRO A 247 -12.39 29.94 13.94
C PRO A 247 -11.29 29.06 14.54
N SER A 248 -10.21 29.69 14.99
CA SER A 248 -9.16 29.01 15.73
C SER A 248 -9.58 28.73 17.18
N THR A 249 -9.18 27.57 17.70
CA THR A 249 -9.31 27.15 19.10
C THR A 249 -7.93 27.05 19.73
N VAL A 250 -7.83 27.18 21.05
CA VAL A 250 -6.56 26.99 21.78
C VAL A 250 -6.68 25.73 22.62
N VAL A 251 -5.83 24.75 22.36
CA VAL A 251 -5.66 23.57 23.19
C VAL A 251 -4.59 23.88 24.24
N ARG A 252 -4.92 23.67 25.51
CA ARG A 252 -3.97 23.68 26.63
C ARG A 252 -3.74 22.22 27.03
N ASP A 253 -2.55 21.92 27.56
CA ASP A 253 -2.18 20.54 27.93
C ASP A 253 -2.34 19.58 26.74
N ALA A 254 -1.76 19.96 25.60
CA ALA A 254 -1.94 19.27 24.31
C ALA A 254 -1.46 17.80 24.30
N GLU A 255 -0.74 17.36 25.33
CA GLU A 255 -0.40 15.95 25.55
C GLU A 255 -1.62 15.08 25.95
N ASP A 256 -2.68 15.69 26.47
CA ASP A 256 -3.95 15.02 26.77
C ASP A 256 -4.87 15.02 25.53
N ALA A 257 -5.03 13.85 24.92
CA ALA A 257 -5.86 13.66 23.72
C ALA A 257 -7.33 14.09 23.93
N ALA A 258 -7.84 14.08 25.16
CA ALA A 258 -9.21 14.53 25.45
C ALA A 258 -9.39 16.04 25.21
N GLN A 259 -8.33 16.85 25.36
CA GLN A 259 -8.38 18.29 25.09
C GLN A 259 -8.57 18.62 23.61
N TRP A 260 -8.40 17.64 22.73
CA TRP A 260 -8.54 17.81 21.28
C TRP A 260 -9.92 17.45 20.75
N GLU A 261 -10.83 16.90 21.55
CA GLU A 261 -12.12 16.37 21.07
C GLU A 261 -12.93 17.43 20.29
N ASP A 262 -13.01 18.64 20.82
CA ASP A 262 -13.73 19.77 20.19
C ASP A 262 -13.05 20.30 18.92
N THR A 263 -11.77 19.98 18.73
CA THR A 263 -10.98 20.44 17.57
C THR A 263 -11.11 19.53 16.34
N ARG A 264 -11.72 18.34 16.49
CA ARG A 264 -11.92 17.35 15.43
C ARG A 264 -10.66 16.89 14.68
N VAL A 265 -9.47 17.41 14.97
CA VAL A 265 -8.20 17.05 14.30
C VAL A 265 -7.94 15.56 14.45
N LEU A 266 -7.92 15.07 15.68
CA LEU A 266 -7.60 13.67 15.94
C LEU A 266 -8.68 12.74 15.37
N SER A 267 -9.96 13.11 15.44
CA SER A 267 -11.04 12.29 14.89
C SER A 267 -11.09 12.31 13.36
N ALA A 268 -10.67 13.40 12.71
CA ALA A 268 -10.51 13.46 11.26
C ALA A 268 -9.37 12.54 10.79
N LEU A 269 -8.22 12.58 11.48
CA LEU A 269 -7.09 11.71 11.18
C LEU A 269 -7.41 10.23 11.40
N ARG A 270 -7.98 9.86 12.56
CA ARG A 270 -8.44 8.47 12.82
C ARG A 270 -9.36 7.96 11.71
N ARG A 271 -10.35 8.77 11.34
CA ARG A 271 -11.29 8.42 10.27
C ARG A 271 -10.57 8.24 8.93
N ALA A 272 -9.57 9.06 8.63
CA ALA A 272 -8.82 8.95 7.38
C ALA A 272 -7.92 7.69 7.36
N THR A 273 -7.27 7.35 8.47
CA THR A 273 -6.43 6.15 8.59
C THR A 273 -7.21 4.85 8.56
N ASP A 274 -8.46 4.86 9.01
CA ASP A 274 -9.31 3.67 9.07
C ASP A 274 -10.02 3.36 7.73
N ARG A 275 -9.91 4.24 6.73
CA ARG A 275 -10.54 4.02 5.42
C ARG A 275 -9.84 2.91 4.66
N VAL A 276 -10.63 2.08 4.01
CA VAL A 276 -10.20 1.22 2.91
C VAL A 276 -11.14 1.46 1.74
N ALA A 277 -10.70 1.15 0.52
CA ALA A 277 -11.59 1.18 -0.63
C ALA A 277 -11.45 -0.13 -1.41
N LEU A 278 -12.56 -0.72 -1.83
CA LEU A 278 -12.53 -1.88 -2.71
C LEU A 278 -12.01 -1.44 -4.09
N VAL A 279 -10.96 -2.09 -4.57
CA VAL A 279 -10.36 -1.84 -5.89
C VAL A 279 -10.85 -2.85 -6.91
N ASP A 280 -10.86 -4.13 -6.52
CA ASP A 280 -11.26 -5.25 -7.36
C ASP A 280 -12.03 -6.26 -6.48
N ASP A 281 -13.08 -6.86 -7.02
CA ASP A 281 -13.90 -7.85 -6.33
C ASP A 281 -13.50 -9.31 -6.66
N ASP A 282 -12.66 -9.54 -7.68
CA ASP A 282 -12.20 -10.87 -8.08
C ASP A 282 -10.76 -10.86 -8.69
N PRO A 283 -9.69 -11.00 -7.88
CA PRO A 283 -9.71 -11.26 -6.44
C PRO A 283 -9.97 -10.00 -5.61
N LEU A 284 -10.62 -10.17 -4.46
CA LEU A 284 -10.86 -9.11 -3.48
C LEU A 284 -9.57 -8.37 -3.14
N THR A 285 -9.48 -7.12 -3.60
CA THR A 285 -8.31 -6.26 -3.41
C THR A 285 -8.78 -4.92 -2.86
N TYR A 286 -8.12 -4.48 -1.79
CA TYR A 286 -8.42 -3.19 -1.16
C TYR A 286 -7.23 -2.25 -1.30
N ALA A 287 -7.52 -0.99 -1.60
CA ALA A 287 -6.55 0.07 -1.44
C ALA A 287 -6.57 0.55 0.02
N LEU A 288 -5.39 0.89 0.53
CA LEU A 288 -5.17 1.45 1.85
C LEU A 288 -4.87 2.94 1.76
N PRO A 289 -5.03 3.72 2.85
CA PRO A 289 -4.59 5.09 2.88
C PRO A 289 -3.08 5.16 2.67
N THR A 290 -2.61 6.33 2.22
CA THR A 290 -1.18 6.64 2.12
C THR A 290 -0.86 7.79 3.06
N LEU A 291 0.35 7.79 3.61
CA LEU A 291 0.88 8.94 4.33
C LEU A 291 1.90 9.65 3.43
N ASP A 292 1.73 10.95 3.24
CA ASP A 292 2.73 11.81 2.64
C ASP A 292 3.10 12.91 3.64
N VAL A 293 4.40 13.18 3.77
CA VAL A 293 4.94 14.14 4.73
C VAL A 293 5.98 15.00 4.03
N HIS A 294 5.78 16.31 4.06
CA HIS A 294 6.69 17.28 3.44
C HIS A 294 6.66 18.64 4.13
N ASP A 295 7.62 19.51 3.81
CA ASP A 295 7.61 20.90 4.25
C ASP A 295 6.37 21.61 3.68
N ALA A 296 5.54 22.19 4.54
CA ALA A 296 4.28 22.82 4.13
C ALA A 296 4.51 24.05 3.22
N ALA A 297 5.70 24.68 3.27
CA ALA A 297 6.05 25.76 2.35
C ALA A 297 6.30 25.27 0.92
N ALA A 298 6.59 23.97 0.73
CA ALA A 298 6.81 23.37 -0.57
C ALA A 298 5.51 22.95 -1.27
N THR A 299 4.39 22.85 -0.54
CA THR A 299 3.11 22.43 -1.12
C THR A 299 2.50 23.56 -1.95
N THR A 300 2.72 23.53 -3.26
CA THR A 300 1.94 24.36 -4.18
C THR A 300 0.47 23.98 -4.09
N ALA A 301 -0.43 24.95 -4.23
CA ALA A 301 -1.88 24.76 -4.10
C ALA A 301 -2.40 23.63 -5.02
N ASP A 302 -2.56 22.41 -4.48
CA ASP A 302 -3.02 21.21 -5.18
C ASP A 302 -4.52 21.26 -5.53
N GLY A 303 -5.07 22.43 -5.85
CA GLY A 303 -6.49 22.64 -6.15
C GLY A 303 -7.43 22.50 -4.93
N CYS A 304 -6.97 21.89 -3.84
CA CYS A 304 -7.72 21.65 -2.61
C CYS A 304 -7.77 22.85 -1.64
N GLY A 305 -7.42 24.04 -2.12
CA GLY A 305 -7.72 25.30 -1.44
C GLY A 305 -7.01 25.54 -0.11
N ALA A 306 -5.83 24.95 0.12
CA ALA A 306 -5.04 25.28 1.30
C ALA A 306 -4.58 26.76 1.22
N PRO A 307 -5.08 27.69 2.07
CA PRO A 307 -4.49 29.02 2.17
C PRO A 307 -2.99 28.95 2.41
N ASP A 308 -2.25 29.83 1.75
CA ASP A 308 -0.86 30.13 2.08
C ASP A 308 -0.83 30.78 3.46
N VAL A 309 -0.52 29.99 4.48
CA VAL A 309 -0.37 30.45 5.86
C VAL A 309 1.06 30.98 5.98
N GLY A 310 1.27 32.19 5.44
CA GLY A 310 2.56 32.87 5.29
C GLY A 310 3.26 33.25 6.61
N GLY A 311 3.62 32.26 7.42
CA GLY A 311 4.46 32.37 8.60
C GLY A 311 5.88 31.87 8.30
N SER A 312 6.89 32.51 8.88
CA SER A 312 8.30 32.13 8.76
C SER A 312 8.71 30.92 9.63
N GLY A 313 7.74 30.15 10.13
CA GLY A 313 7.97 28.97 10.97
C GLY A 313 8.26 27.72 10.13
N GLN A 314 8.92 26.72 10.73
CA GLN A 314 9.01 25.39 10.11
C GLN A 314 7.63 24.74 10.20
N ALA A 315 7.08 24.35 9.06
CA ALA A 315 5.77 23.74 8.97
C ALA A 315 5.89 22.37 8.28
N LEU A 316 5.27 21.36 8.89
CA LEU A 316 5.26 20.00 8.39
C LEU A 316 3.84 19.64 7.96
N SER A 317 3.64 19.33 6.69
CA SER A 317 2.34 18.87 6.19
C SER A 317 2.26 17.36 6.31
N VAL A 318 1.16 16.86 6.89
CA VAL A 318 0.84 15.44 7.08
C VAL A 318 -0.44 15.17 6.28
N ILE A 319 -0.31 14.45 5.18
CA ILE A 319 -1.41 14.21 4.23
C ILE A 319 -1.78 12.73 4.25
N ILE A 320 -3.06 12.45 4.46
CA ILE A 320 -3.64 11.12 4.38
C ILE A 320 -4.49 11.02 3.13
N GLY A 321 -3.95 10.31 2.13
CA GLY A 321 -4.59 10.08 0.84
C GLY A 321 -5.77 9.11 0.92
N ALA A 322 -6.84 9.39 0.17
CA ALA A 322 -7.94 8.45 0.02
C ALA A 322 -7.51 7.28 -0.87
N PRO A 323 -7.90 6.02 -0.56
CA PRO A 323 -7.33 4.85 -1.23
C PRO A 323 -7.64 4.71 -2.74
N ALA A 324 -8.78 5.24 -3.23
CA ALA A 324 -9.21 5.02 -4.62
C ALA A 324 -9.68 6.28 -5.36
N ASP A 325 -9.88 7.41 -4.67
CA ASP A 325 -10.44 8.61 -5.27
C ASP A 325 -9.40 9.73 -5.37
N ARG A 326 -8.83 9.89 -6.58
CA ARG A 326 -7.94 11.01 -6.91
C ARG A 326 -8.66 12.34 -7.07
N THR A 327 -9.99 12.34 -7.07
CA THR A 327 -10.79 13.56 -7.25
C THR A 327 -11.21 14.18 -5.92
N SER A 328 -11.24 13.39 -4.84
CA SER A 328 -11.47 13.89 -3.49
C SER A 328 -10.21 14.53 -2.90
N CYS A 329 -10.37 15.63 -2.18
CA CYS A 329 -9.24 16.24 -1.47
C CYS A 329 -8.84 15.37 -0.28
N PRO A 330 -7.54 15.08 -0.08
CA PRO A 330 -7.08 14.28 1.05
C PRO A 330 -7.31 15.02 2.37
N VAL A 331 -7.30 14.28 3.49
CA VAL A 331 -7.20 14.93 4.80
C VAL A 331 -5.76 15.40 4.95
N ARG A 332 -5.57 16.69 5.20
CA ARG A 332 -4.25 17.29 5.44
C ARG A 332 -4.24 17.98 6.79
N VAL A 333 -3.13 17.82 7.51
CA VAL A 333 -2.86 18.56 8.74
C VAL A 333 -1.49 19.19 8.64
N ASP A 334 -1.40 20.49 8.85
CA ASP A 334 -0.12 21.19 8.93
C ASP A 334 0.27 21.41 10.39
N LEU A 335 1.47 20.98 10.76
CA LEU A 335 2.06 21.08 12.08
C LEU A 335 3.12 22.18 12.05
N TYR A 336 2.80 23.32 12.65
CA TYR A 336 3.72 24.44 12.80
C TYR A 336 4.56 24.23 14.06
N ARG A 337 5.87 24.40 13.90
CA ARG A 337 6.84 24.16 14.96
C ARG A 337 7.64 25.42 15.28
N HIS A 338 7.78 25.71 16.56
CA HIS A 338 8.71 26.70 17.09
C HIS A 338 9.67 26.05 18.08
N ARG A 339 10.98 26.11 17.78
CA ARG A 339 12.04 25.48 18.60
C ARG A 339 11.82 23.97 18.84
N GLY A 340 11.30 23.28 17.82
CA GLY A 340 11.02 21.83 17.87
C GLY A 340 9.73 21.45 18.59
N LEU A 341 8.97 22.40 19.13
CA LEU A 341 7.66 22.16 19.74
C LEU A 341 6.55 22.53 18.76
N ILE A 342 5.49 21.72 18.68
CA ILE A 342 4.30 22.04 17.90
C ILE A 342 3.50 23.12 18.65
N ASP A 343 3.34 24.31 18.05
CA ASP A 343 2.63 25.45 18.65
C ASP A 343 1.37 25.87 17.88
N ALA A 344 1.21 25.39 16.64
CA ALA A 344 -0.06 25.48 15.91
C ALA A 344 -0.30 24.26 15.01
N VAL A 345 -1.58 23.95 14.81
CA VAL A 345 -2.07 22.87 13.96
C VAL A 345 -3.17 23.41 13.05
N VAL A 346 -3.11 23.15 11.76
CA VAL A 346 -4.16 23.52 10.82
C VAL A 346 -4.75 22.29 10.17
N LEU A 347 -6.06 22.10 10.31
CA LEU A 347 -6.79 20.99 9.69
C LEU A 347 -7.44 21.44 8.38
N TYR A 348 -7.16 20.68 7.33
CA TYR A 348 -7.83 20.74 6.03
C TYR A 348 -8.63 19.43 5.88
N PRO A 349 -9.95 19.47 6.13
CA PRO A 349 -10.76 18.26 6.04
C PRO A 349 -10.85 17.79 4.58
N ALA A 350 -11.09 16.49 4.39
CA ALA A 350 -11.38 15.96 3.07
C ALA A 350 -12.63 16.63 2.49
N LEU A 351 -12.54 17.11 1.25
CA LEU A 351 -13.67 17.66 0.50
C LEU A 351 -14.22 16.56 -0.40
N SER A 352 -15.52 16.30 -0.27
CA SER A 352 -16.29 15.32 -1.04
C SER A 352 -16.96 15.93 -2.27
#